data_AF-A0A832SRN2-F1
#
_entry.id   AF-A0A832SRN2-F1
#
_cell.length_a   1.000
_cell.length_b   1.000
_cell.length_c   1.000
_cell.angle_alpha   90.00
_cell.angle_beta   90.00
_cell.angle_gamma   90.00
#
_symmetry.space_group_name_H-M   'P 1'
#
loop_
_entity.id
_entity.type
_entity.pdbx_description
1 polymer ?
#
loop_
_entity_poly.entity_id
_entity_poly.type
_entity_poly.pdbx_seq_one_letter_code
_entity_poly.pdbx_strand_id
1 'polypeptide(L)' 'MAKQKLKFYDIKAKQSFETDKYEVIEKETARGPMLFAVATSPYTGIKVYRLLGKKK' A
#
# COMPACT_ATOMS: atom_id res chain seq x y z
N MET A 1 -5.08 2.33 -18.33
CA MET A 1 -5.58 3.21 -17.24
C MET A 1 -4.46 3.43 -16.24
N ALA A 2 -4.05 4.68 -16.02
CA ALA A 2 -3.05 4.98 -15.00
C ALA A 2 -3.62 4.65 -13.62
N LYS A 3 -2.87 3.90 -12.79
CA LYS A 3 -3.27 3.61 -11.42
C LYS A 3 -3.40 4.93 -10.64
N GLN A 4 -4.43 5.05 -9.83
CA GLN A 4 -4.66 6.25 -9.02
C GLN A 4 -3.52 6.40 -8.01
N LYS A 5 -2.92 7.60 -7.90
CA LYS A 5 -1.87 7.84 -6.90
C LYS A 5 -2.44 7.60 -5.51
N LEU A 6 -1.78 6.71 -4.76
CA LEU A 6 -2.11 6.45 -3.38
C LEU A 6 -1.06 7.09 -2.47
N LYS A 7 -1.53 7.76 -1.43
CA LYS A 7 -0.71 8.21 -0.31
C LYS A 7 -0.36 7.02 0.58
N PHE A 8 0.93 6.84 0.83
CA PHE A 8 1.49 5.88 1.77
C PHE A 8 2.20 6.64 2.89
N TYR A 9 2.27 6.02 4.07
CA TYR A 9 2.98 6.57 5.21
C TYR A 9 4.14 5.66 5.57
N ASP A 10 5.36 6.15 5.40
CA ASP A 10 6.56 5.48 5.85
C ASP A 10 6.77 5.76 7.34
N ILE A 11 6.54 4.74 8.16
CA ILE A 11 6.69 4.84 9.62
C ILE A 11 8.15 5.06 10.02
N LYS A 12 9.12 4.54 9.26
CA LYS A 12 10.54 4.73 9.55
C LYS A 12 11.01 6.14 9.22
N ALA A 13 10.61 6.66 8.06
CA ALA A 13 10.89 8.05 7.70
C ALA A 13 9.99 9.06 8.45
N LYS A 14 8.89 8.58 9.04
CA LYS A 14 7.78 9.40 9.57
C LYS A 14 7.22 10.38 8.54
N GLN A 15 7.31 10.02 7.25
CA GLN A 15 6.91 10.86 6.13
C GLN A 15 5.86 10.17 5.27
N SER A 16 4.99 10.98 4.68
CA SER A 16 4.06 10.50 3.66
C SER A 16 4.66 10.67 2.27
N PHE A 17 4.38 9.74 1.37
CA PHE A 17 4.67 9.88 -0.05
C PHE A 17 3.47 9.43 -0.87
N GLU A 18 3.37 9.93 -2.10
CA GLU A 18 2.34 9.52 -3.04
C GLU A 18 2.98 8.79 -4.22
N THR A 19 2.44 7.64 -4.57
CA THR A 19 2.92 6.87 -5.71
C THR A 19 1.78 6.12 -6.38
N ASP A 20 1.87 6.03 -7.70
CA ASP A 20 1.10 5.15 -8.57
C ASP A 20 1.81 3.81 -8.82
N LYS A 21 3.10 3.73 -8.46
CA LYS A 21 3.92 2.52 -8.50
C LYS A 21 3.70 1.69 -7.23
N TYR A 22 2.54 1.05 -7.17
CA TYR A 22 2.22 0.07 -6.14
C TYR A 22 1.60 -1.19 -6.73
N GLU A 23 1.79 -2.28 -6.01
CA GLU A 23 1.18 -3.57 -6.27
C GLU A 23 -0.02 -3.75 -5.35
N VAL A 24 -1.14 -4.25 -5.89
CA VAL A 24 -2.28 -4.62 -5.07
C VAL A 24 -2.19 -6.12 -4.84
N ILE A 25 -2.01 -6.52 -3.59
CA ILE A 25 -2.02 -7.93 -3.20
C ILE A 25 -3.30 -8.24 -2.44
N GLU A 26 -3.78 -9.46 -2.62
CA GLU A 26 -4.85 -10.03 -1.83
C GLU A 26 -4.22 -10.91 -0.75
N LYS A 27 -4.69 -10.74 0.50
CA LYS A 27 -4.35 -11.62 1.60
C LYS A 27 -5.62 -12.10 2.28
N GLU A 28 -5.69 -13.41 2.49
CA GLU A 28 -6.66 -13.98 3.41
C GLU A 28 -6.30 -13.58 4.84
N THR A 29 -7.27 -13.01 5.53
CA THR A 29 -7.18 -12.69 6.96
C THR A 29 -8.33 -13.36 7.67
N ALA A 30 -8.30 -13.42 9.01
CA ALA A 30 -9.39 -13.98 9.80
C ALA A 30 -10.76 -13.31 9.57
N ARG A 31 -10.80 -12.14 8.91
CA ARG A 31 -12.02 -11.37 8.58
C ARG A 31 -12.43 -11.50 7.10
N GLY A 32 -11.77 -12.38 6.34
CA GLY A 32 -11.95 -12.59 4.90
C GLY A 32 -10.81 -12.02 4.03
N PRO A 33 -10.96 -12.09 2.70
CA PRO A 33 -9.97 -11.56 1.76
C PRO A 33 -9.87 -10.03 1.85
N MET A 34 -8.66 -9.55 2.15
CA MET A 34 -8.32 -8.13 2.22
C MET A 34 -7.35 -7.75 1.12
N LEU A 35 -7.56 -6.57 0.56
CA LEU A 35 -6.70 -5.96 -0.46
C LEU A 35 -5.72 -5.00 0.22
N PHE A 36 -4.45 -5.15 -0.10
CA PHE A 36 -3.37 -4.29 0.35
C PHE A 36 -2.64 -3.70 -0.85
N ALA A 37 -2.50 -2.38 -0.87
CA ALA A 37 -1.54 -1.72 -1.75
C ALA A 37 -0.15 -1.77 -1.11
N VAL A 38 0.85 -2.23 -1.85
CA VAL A 38 2.23 -2.35 -1.43
C VAL A 38 3.08 -1.46 -2.30
N ALA A 39 3.72 -0.48 -1.70
CA ALA A 39 4.63 0.43 -2.37
C ALA A 39 6.00 0.40 -1.71
N THR A 40 7.06 0.57 -2.49
CA THR A 40 8.40 0.80 -1.94
C THR A 40 8.54 2.28 -1.60
N SER A 41 8.91 2.58 -0.36
CA SER A 41 9.17 3.95 0.07
C SER A 41 10.42 4.51 -0.63
N PRO A 42 10.33 5.72 -1.22
CA PRO A 42 11.50 6.38 -1.79
C PRO A 42 12.47 6.88 -0.71
N TYR A 43 12.03 6.98 0.54
CA TYR A 43 12.84 7.50 1.65
C TYR A 43 13.71 6.44 2.30
N THR A 44 13.17 5.24 2.52
CA THR A 44 13.85 4.18 3.29
C THR A 44 14.01 2.87 2.53
N GLY A 45 13.44 2.77 1.32
CA GLY A 45 13.47 1.55 0.52
C GLY A 45 12.63 0.40 1.07
N ILE A 46 11.89 0.61 2.16
CA ILE A 46 11.04 -0.43 2.74
C ILE A 46 9.73 -0.59 1.97
N LYS A 47 9.16 -1.79 2.01
CA LYS A 47 7.79 -2.02 1.54
C LYS A 47 6.80 -1.51 2.57
N VAL A 48 5.97 -0.56 2.14
CA VAL A 48 4.89 0.03 2.93
C VAL A 48 3.57 -0.56 2.46
N TYR A 49 2.80 -1.08 3.41
CA TYR A 49 1.52 -1.71 3.17
C TYR A 49 0.40 -0.75 3.56
N ARG A 50 -0.54 -0.52 2.64
CA ARG A 50 -1.76 0.25 2.87
C ARG A 50 -2.96 -0.66 2.65
N LEU A 51 -3.80 -0.80 3.67
CA LEU A 51 -5.06 -1.51 3.55
C LEU A 51 -6.01 -0.72 2.63
N LEU A 52 -6.49 -1.35 1.57
CA LEU A 52 -7.50 -0.81 0.67
C LEU A 52 -8.93 -1.19 1.13
N GLY A 53 -9.07 -2.33 1.79
CA GLY A 53 -10.35 -2.80 2.32
C GLY A 53 -10.59 -4.27 2.02
N LYS A 54 -11.82 -4.72 2.24
CA LYS A 54 -12.26 -6.05 1.83
C LYS A 54 -12.48 -6.08 0.33
N LYS A 55 -12.16 -7.21 -0.29
CA LYS A 55 -12.59 -7.48 -1.66
C LYS A 55 -14.12 -7.55 -1.67
N LYS A 56 -14.75 -6.79 -2.58
CA LYS A 56 -16.20 -6.73 -2.75
C LYS A 56 -16.66 -7.83 -3.68
#